data_AF-A0A392MAW5-F1
#
_entry.id   AF-A0A392MAW5-F1
#
_cell.length_a   1.000
_cell.length_b   1.000
_cell.length_c   1.000
_cell.angle_alpha   90.00
_cell.angle_beta   90.00
_cell.angle_gamma   90.00
#
_symmetry.space_group_name_H-M   'P 1'
#
loop_
_entity.id
_entity.type
_entity.pdbx_description
1 polymer ?
#
loop_
_entity_poly.entity_id
_entity_poly.type
_entity_poly.pdbx_seq_one_letter_code
_entity_poly.pdbx_strand_id
1 'polypeptide(L)'
;MQEANNPFEYCDIVTTTTHKSLRGPRAGMIFYRKGPKPPKKGQPENAVYDFEDKINFAVFPSLQGGPHNHQIGALAVALKQAATPAFKAYAKQVKANAVALGNYLMSKGYSLVTGGTENHLVLWDLRPLGLTGNKVEKLCDLCNITVNKNAVFGDSSALAPGGVRIGAPAMTSRGLVEKDFEQIGEFLHRAVTLTLDIQKEYGKLLKDFNKGLVNNKALEDLKADVEKFSASFDMPGFLVSELKYKD
;
A
#
# COMPACT_ATOMS: atom_id res chain seq x y z
N MET A 1 11.52 -18.49 -10.81
CA MET A 1 11.76 -17.04 -10.58
C MET A 1 10.85 -16.54 -9.48
N GLN A 2 11.47 -16.02 -8.43
CA GLN A 2 10.91 -15.50 -7.19
C GLN A 2 10.74 -13.99 -7.33
N GLU A 3 9.65 -13.40 -6.82
CA GLU A 3 9.36 -11.96 -7.04
C GLU A 3 9.94 -11.05 -5.94
N ALA A 4 10.29 -11.58 -4.78
CA ALA A 4 10.95 -10.88 -3.68
C ALA A 4 11.69 -11.88 -2.79
N ASN A 5 12.68 -11.41 -2.01
CA ASN A 5 13.45 -12.26 -1.08
C ASN A 5 12.52 -13.02 -0.13
N ASN A 6 12.88 -14.28 0.15
CA ASN A 6 12.06 -15.20 0.92
C ASN A 6 12.50 -15.15 2.39
N PRO A 7 11.72 -14.51 3.30
CA PRO A 7 12.14 -14.40 4.70
C PRO A 7 12.25 -15.77 5.39
N PHE A 8 11.56 -16.80 4.89
CA PHE A 8 11.59 -18.14 5.48
C PHE A 8 12.98 -18.80 5.42
N GLU A 9 13.85 -18.36 4.51
CA GLU A 9 15.24 -18.86 4.41
C GLU A 9 16.06 -18.56 5.67
N TYR A 10 15.79 -17.42 6.32
CA TYR A 10 16.60 -16.93 7.44
C TYR A 10 15.81 -16.80 8.75
N CYS A 11 14.53 -16.45 8.67
CA CYS A 11 13.73 -16.15 9.85
C CYS A 11 13.25 -17.42 10.56
N ASP A 12 13.28 -17.37 11.90
CA ASP A 12 12.71 -18.41 12.77
C ASP A 12 11.17 -18.33 12.84
N ILE A 13 10.64 -17.11 12.83
CA ILE A 13 9.20 -16.79 12.89
C ILE A 13 8.89 -15.76 11.82
N VAL A 14 7.81 -15.96 11.07
CA VAL A 14 7.32 -15.01 10.06
C VAL A 14 5.85 -14.72 10.35
N THR A 15 5.52 -13.45 10.60
CA THR A 15 4.12 -13.00 10.76
C THR A 15 3.66 -12.29 9.50
N THR A 16 2.38 -12.40 9.19
CA THR A 16 1.81 -11.71 8.03
C THR A 16 0.34 -11.41 8.21
N THR A 17 -0.10 -10.29 7.63
CA THR A 17 -1.53 -10.00 7.44
C THR A 17 -2.00 -10.52 6.08
N THR A 18 -3.24 -10.94 5.99
CA THR A 18 -3.73 -11.64 4.80
C THR A 18 -4.46 -10.74 3.79
N HIS A 19 -4.76 -9.49 4.14
CA HIS A 19 -5.59 -8.57 3.35
C HIS A 19 -4.82 -7.54 2.52
N LYS A 20 -3.48 -7.55 2.55
CA LYS A 20 -2.65 -6.61 1.80
C LYS A 20 -2.34 -7.16 0.41
N SER A 21 -1.07 -7.29 0.04
CA SER A 21 -0.67 -7.88 -1.25
C SER A 21 -1.14 -9.33 -1.44
N LEU A 22 -1.40 -10.07 -0.35
CA LEU A 22 -1.98 -11.42 -0.40
C LEU A 22 -3.47 -11.44 -0.83
N ARG A 23 -4.16 -10.29 -0.79
CA ARG A 23 -5.51 -10.08 -1.34
C ARG A 23 -6.60 -10.99 -0.76
N GLY A 24 -6.45 -11.44 0.49
CA GLY A 24 -7.42 -12.24 1.24
C GLY A 24 -8.26 -11.43 2.23
N PRO A 25 -8.94 -12.10 3.19
CA PRO A 25 -9.72 -11.44 4.22
C PRO A 25 -8.84 -10.73 5.24
N ARG A 26 -9.43 -9.91 6.13
CA ARG A 26 -8.72 -9.25 7.24
C ARG A 26 -8.36 -10.24 8.36
N ALA A 27 -7.28 -11.00 8.20
CA ALA A 27 -6.76 -11.92 9.22
C ALA A 27 -5.24 -11.84 9.35
N GLY A 28 -4.67 -12.63 10.26
CA GLY A 28 -3.22 -12.79 10.46
C GLY A 28 -2.81 -14.27 10.44
N MET A 29 -1.55 -14.53 10.07
CA MET A 29 -0.90 -15.84 10.18
C MET A 29 0.45 -15.70 10.87
N ILE A 30 0.81 -16.71 11.66
CA ILE A 30 2.12 -16.83 12.32
C ILE A 30 2.73 -18.15 11.87
N PHE A 31 3.80 -18.07 11.10
CA PHE A 31 4.61 -19.23 10.71
C PHE A 31 5.78 -19.37 11.67
N TYR A 32 6.14 -20.61 11.96
CA TYR A 32 7.24 -20.95 12.86
C TYR A 32 8.00 -22.16 12.36
N ARG A 33 9.32 -22.17 12.59
CA ARG A 33 10.16 -23.34 12.30
C ARG A 33 9.81 -24.50 13.25
N LYS A 34 9.94 -25.71 12.72
CA LYS A 34 9.79 -26.99 13.43
C LYS A 34 10.99 -27.88 13.13
N GLY A 35 11.24 -28.87 13.98
CA GLY A 35 12.29 -29.87 13.76
C GLY A 35 13.70 -29.42 14.18
N PRO A 36 14.76 -30.06 13.64
CA PRO A 36 16.14 -29.78 14.03
C PRO A 36 16.55 -28.33 13.76
N LYS A 37 17.29 -27.74 14.71
CA LYS A 37 17.92 -26.43 14.53
C LYS A 37 19.20 -26.55 13.68
N PRO A 38 19.54 -25.53 12.87
CA PRO A 38 20.82 -25.52 12.15
C PRO A 38 21.99 -25.49 13.16
N PRO A 39 23.15 -26.08 12.82
CA PRO A 39 24.30 -26.14 13.72
C PRO A 39 24.75 -24.75 14.18
N LYS A 40 24.98 -24.59 15.49
CA LYS A 40 25.51 -23.37 16.08
C LYS A 40 26.51 -23.71 17.19
N LYS A 41 27.63 -22.99 17.24
CA LYS A 41 28.66 -23.21 18.26
C LYS A 41 28.07 -23.07 19.67
N GLY A 42 28.30 -24.06 20.53
CA GLY A 42 27.77 -24.09 21.90
C GLY A 42 26.31 -24.53 22.01
N GLN A 43 25.66 -24.90 20.89
CA GLN A 43 24.35 -25.50 20.91
C GLN A 43 24.44 -27.00 21.24
N PRO A 44 23.56 -27.53 22.10
CA PRO A 44 23.48 -28.97 22.34
C PRO A 44 23.28 -29.74 21.03
N GLU A 45 23.88 -30.92 20.94
CA GLU A 45 23.61 -31.86 19.85
C GLU A 45 22.11 -32.20 19.82
N ASN A 46 21.56 -32.39 18.61
CA ASN A 46 20.14 -32.69 18.37
C ASN A 46 19.14 -31.64 18.90
N ALA A 47 19.57 -30.40 19.11
CA ALA A 47 18.66 -29.32 19.50
C ALA A 47 17.55 -29.12 18.45
N VAL A 48 16.29 -29.07 18.92
CA VAL A 48 15.09 -28.87 18.09
C VAL A 48 14.44 -27.51 18.37
N TYR A 49 13.65 -27.04 17.41
CA TYR A 49 12.75 -25.91 17.57
C TYR A 49 11.56 -26.26 18.46
N ASP A 50 11.19 -25.32 19.33
CA ASP A 50 10.18 -25.45 20.39
C ASP A 50 9.14 -24.32 20.30
N PHE A 51 8.89 -23.83 19.08
CA PHE A 51 8.01 -22.68 18.84
C PHE A 51 6.53 -23.03 18.76
N GLU A 52 6.18 -24.22 18.27
CA GLU A 52 4.80 -24.61 17.95
C GLU A 52 3.87 -24.47 19.16
N ASP A 53 4.18 -25.17 20.25
CA ASP A 53 3.35 -25.14 21.46
C ASP A 53 3.29 -23.75 22.09
N LYS A 54 4.41 -23.03 22.11
CA LYS A 54 4.50 -21.68 22.69
C LYS A 54 3.65 -20.67 21.92
N ILE A 55 3.70 -20.71 20.59
CA ILE A 55 2.93 -19.80 19.74
C ILE A 55 1.45 -20.15 19.78
N ASN A 56 1.10 -21.44 19.67
CA ASN A 56 -0.29 -21.88 19.73
C ASN A 56 -0.91 -21.49 21.08
N PHE A 57 -0.20 -21.72 22.20
CA PHE A 57 -0.64 -21.34 23.54
C PHE A 57 -0.81 -19.81 23.69
N ALA A 58 0.13 -19.03 23.14
CA ALA A 58 0.07 -17.58 23.17
C ALA A 58 -1.18 -17.05 22.43
N VAL A 59 -1.56 -17.66 21.30
CA VAL A 59 -2.79 -17.33 20.59
C VAL A 59 -4.01 -17.74 21.42
N PHE A 60 -4.07 -19.01 21.84
CA PHE A 60 -5.12 -19.56 22.69
C PHE A 60 -4.54 -20.63 23.62
N PRO A 61 -4.78 -20.56 24.93
CA PRO A 61 -5.77 -19.74 25.62
C PRO A 61 -5.26 -18.38 26.12
N SER A 62 -4.02 -17.97 25.82
CA SER A 62 -3.42 -16.83 26.52
C SER A 62 -3.99 -15.46 26.12
N LEU A 63 -4.20 -15.17 24.82
CA LEU A 63 -4.56 -13.83 24.35
C LEU A 63 -5.96 -13.74 23.71
N GLN A 64 -6.34 -14.73 22.91
CA GLN A 64 -7.63 -14.75 22.22
C GLN A 64 -8.57 -15.82 22.78
N GLY A 65 -9.86 -15.69 22.45
CA GLY A 65 -10.91 -16.68 22.74
C GLY A 65 -11.25 -17.54 21.52
N GLY A 66 -12.54 -17.61 21.17
CA GLY A 66 -13.05 -18.41 20.06
C GLY A 66 -12.51 -17.98 18.68
N PRO A 67 -12.04 -18.92 17.83
CA PRO A 67 -11.59 -18.59 16.48
C PRO A 67 -12.73 -18.07 15.56
N HIS A 68 -12.41 -17.12 14.69
CA HIS A 68 -13.35 -16.62 13.68
C HIS A 68 -13.35 -17.51 12.43
N ASN A 69 -14.08 -18.63 12.48
CA ASN A 69 -14.08 -19.66 11.43
C ASN A 69 -14.48 -19.16 10.03
N HIS A 70 -15.35 -18.15 9.93
CA HIS A 70 -15.70 -17.53 8.65
C HIS A 70 -14.49 -16.82 8.02
N GLN A 71 -13.60 -16.22 8.82
CA GLN A 71 -12.36 -15.62 8.32
C GLN A 71 -11.32 -16.68 7.95
N ILE A 72 -11.24 -17.79 8.71
CA ILE A 72 -10.36 -18.92 8.40
C ILE A 72 -10.77 -19.57 7.06
N GLY A 73 -12.08 -19.78 6.84
CA GLY A 73 -12.61 -20.29 5.58
C GLY A 73 -12.30 -19.37 4.40
N ALA A 74 -12.55 -18.06 4.55
CA ALA A 74 -12.21 -17.08 3.52
C ALA A 74 -10.70 -16.99 3.26
N LEU A 75 -9.87 -17.21 4.28
CA LEU A 75 -8.41 -17.25 4.14
C LEU A 75 -7.97 -18.46 3.33
N ALA A 76 -8.57 -19.64 3.55
CA ALA A 76 -8.28 -20.83 2.76
C ALA A 76 -8.56 -20.60 1.26
N VAL A 77 -9.66 -19.90 0.94
CA VAL A 77 -9.97 -19.49 -0.45
C VAL A 77 -8.88 -18.57 -1.00
N ALA A 78 -8.47 -17.54 -0.25
CA ALA A 78 -7.43 -16.61 -0.69
C ALA A 78 -6.06 -17.29 -0.89
N LEU A 79 -5.68 -18.23 -0.02
CA LEU A 79 -4.44 -19.00 -0.15
C LEU A 79 -4.47 -19.90 -1.40
N LYS A 80 -5.63 -20.51 -1.71
CA LYS A 80 -5.82 -21.27 -2.95
C LYS A 80 -5.65 -20.37 -4.18
N GLN A 81 -6.22 -19.16 -4.15
CA GLN A 81 -6.05 -18.17 -5.24
C GLN A 81 -4.58 -17.73 -5.38
N ALA A 82 -3.91 -17.48 -4.26
CA ALA A 82 -2.51 -17.02 -4.22
C ALA A 82 -1.52 -18.04 -4.80
N ALA A 83 -1.85 -19.33 -4.75
CA ALA A 83 -1.02 -20.41 -5.30
C ALA A 83 -1.14 -20.57 -6.83
N THR A 84 -1.93 -19.75 -7.52
CA THR A 84 -2.16 -19.87 -8.97
C THR A 84 -1.10 -19.14 -9.81
N PRO A 85 -0.84 -19.58 -11.06
CA PRO A 85 0.01 -18.84 -12.00
C PRO A 85 -0.47 -17.40 -12.27
N ALA A 86 -1.79 -17.19 -12.31
CA ALA A 86 -2.38 -15.88 -12.49
C ALA A 86 -2.04 -14.91 -11.34
N PHE A 87 -2.00 -15.40 -10.10
CA PHE A 87 -1.59 -14.58 -8.95
C PHE A 87 -0.10 -14.18 -9.04
N LYS A 88 0.74 -15.06 -9.58
CA LYS A 88 2.14 -14.71 -9.86
C LYS A 88 2.27 -13.64 -10.94
N ALA A 89 1.49 -13.72 -12.01
CA ALA A 89 1.44 -12.67 -13.02
C ALA A 89 0.99 -11.32 -12.42
N TYR A 90 -0.03 -11.34 -11.56
CA TYR A 90 -0.45 -10.18 -10.78
C TYR A 90 0.70 -9.62 -9.92
N ALA A 91 1.43 -10.45 -9.16
CA ALA A 91 2.52 -9.98 -8.32
C ALA A 91 3.66 -9.31 -9.12
N LYS A 92 3.96 -9.84 -10.32
CA LYS A 92 4.89 -9.21 -11.27
C LYS A 92 4.38 -7.84 -11.72
N GLN A 93 3.12 -7.77 -12.13
CA GLN A 93 2.50 -6.52 -12.58
C GLN A 93 2.49 -5.46 -11.47
N VAL A 94 2.24 -5.84 -10.22
CA VAL A 94 2.28 -4.92 -9.07
C VAL A 94 3.64 -4.23 -8.94
N LYS A 95 4.73 -4.99 -9.08
CA LYS A 95 6.08 -4.42 -9.03
C LYS A 95 6.36 -3.52 -10.24
N ALA A 96 6.03 -3.99 -11.45
CA ALA A 96 6.22 -3.22 -12.67
C ALA A 96 5.48 -1.87 -12.62
N ASN A 97 4.23 -1.90 -12.15
CA ASN A 97 3.40 -0.71 -11.96
C ASN A 97 3.99 0.27 -10.91
N ALA A 98 4.51 -0.25 -9.79
CA ALA A 98 5.15 0.59 -8.78
C ALA A 98 6.43 1.26 -9.31
N VAL A 99 7.22 0.55 -10.12
CA VAL A 99 8.40 1.10 -10.80
C VAL A 99 7.99 2.14 -11.85
N ALA A 100 6.99 1.86 -12.68
CA ALA A 100 6.49 2.81 -13.68
C ALA A 100 6.03 4.13 -13.04
N LEU A 101 5.22 4.04 -11.98
CA LEU A 101 4.82 5.22 -11.21
C LEU A 101 6.02 5.96 -10.61
N GLY A 102 6.96 5.23 -10.01
CA GLY A 102 8.15 5.83 -9.41
C GLY A 102 8.99 6.60 -10.43
N ASN A 103 9.26 5.97 -11.58
CA ASN A 103 10.00 6.57 -12.69
C ASN A 103 9.27 7.80 -13.24
N TYR A 104 7.95 7.72 -13.40
CA TYR A 104 7.14 8.84 -13.85
C TYR A 104 7.28 10.04 -12.90
N LEU A 105 7.11 9.82 -11.59
CA LEU A 105 7.22 10.89 -10.59
C LEU A 105 8.64 11.50 -10.59
N MET A 106 9.68 10.68 -10.67
CA MET A 106 11.06 11.19 -10.77
C MET A 106 11.30 11.98 -12.05
N SER A 107 10.71 11.57 -13.18
CA SER A 107 10.80 12.33 -14.44
C SER A 107 10.20 13.74 -14.35
N LYS A 108 9.26 13.95 -13.42
CA LYS A 108 8.67 15.26 -13.08
C LYS A 108 9.49 16.05 -12.04
N GLY A 109 10.66 15.55 -11.64
CA GLY A 109 11.55 16.20 -10.67
C GLY A 109 11.23 15.92 -9.20
N TYR A 110 10.39 14.92 -8.90
CA TYR A 110 10.05 14.56 -7.52
C TYR A 110 11.10 13.66 -6.85
N SER A 111 11.23 13.81 -5.53
CA SER A 111 12.16 13.05 -4.71
C SER A 111 11.48 11.80 -4.13
N LEU A 112 11.95 10.62 -4.50
CA LEU A 112 11.55 9.37 -3.86
C LEU A 112 12.61 8.94 -2.86
N VAL A 113 12.18 8.45 -1.70
CA VAL A 113 13.08 7.79 -0.75
C VAL A 113 13.74 6.61 -1.48
N THR A 114 15.06 6.48 -1.33
CA THR A 114 15.94 5.56 -2.07
C THR A 114 15.98 5.72 -3.60
N GLY A 115 15.32 6.72 -4.19
CA GLY A 115 15.36 6.97 -5.65
C GLY A 115 14.68 5.90 -6.51
N GLY A 116 13.71 5.16 -5.97
CA GLY A 116 13.02 4.09 -6.71
C GLY A 116 12.30 3.10 -5.81
N THR A 117 12.00 1.91 -6.33
CA THR A 117 11.39 0.81 -5.56
C THR A 117 11.72 -0.55 -6.16
N GLU A 118 11.77 -1.56 -5.30
CA GLU A 118 11.91 -2.98 -5.66
C GLU A 118 10.67 -3.80 -5.28
N ASN A 119 9.62 -3.14 -4.76
CA ASN A 119 8.43 -3.79 -4.22
C ASN A 119 7.14 -3.15 -4.75
N HIS A 120 6.10 -3.09 -3.91
CA HIS A 120 4.75 -2.70 -4.29
C HIS A 120 4.40 -1.25 -4.01
N LEU A 121 5.32 -0.45 -3.45
CA LEU A 121 5.08 0.92 -3.04
C LEU A 121 6.23 1.85 -3.42
N VAL A 122 5.94 3.14 -3.47
CA VAL A 122 6.91 4.23 -3.44
C VAL A 122 6.67 5.10 -2.22
N LEU A 123 7.74 5.67 -1.68
CA LEU A 123 7.67 6.65 -0.59
C LEU A 123 8.20 7.98 -1.12
N TRP A 124 7.31 8.96 -1.24
CA TRP A 124 7.58 10.25 -1.87
C TRP A 124 7.84 11.32 -0.82
N ASP A 125 9.04 11.91 -0.85
CA ASP A 125 9.44 13.03 0.00
C ASP A 125 9.01 14.36 -0.62
N LEU A 126 8.11 15.07 0.06
CA LEU A 126 7.53 16.34 -0.38
C LEU A 126 8.24 17.56 0.23
N ARG A 127 9.19 17.36 1.15
CA ARG A 127 9.92 18.44 1.81
C ARG A 127 10.70 19.34 0.83
N PRO A 128 11.33 18.81 -0.25
CA PRO A 128 11.97 19.67 -1.26
C PRO A 128 11.00 20.65 -1.93
N LEU A 129 9.71 20.34 -1.96
CA LEU A 129 8.65 21.20 -2.50
C LEU A 129 8.10 22.19 -1.45
N GLY A 130 8.57 22.11 -0.20
CA GLY A 130 8.02 22.90 0.91
C GLY A 130 6.58 22.53 1.27
N LEU A 131 6.16 21.29 0.98
CA LEU A 131 4.85 20.74 1.33
C LEU A 131 4.93 19.74 2.48
N THR A 132 3.79 19.53 3.15
CA THR A 132 3.60 18.46 4.13
C THR A 132 2.61 17.45 3.58
N GLY A 133 2.82 16.17 3.89
CA GLY A 133 2.03 15.06 3.38
C GLY A 133 0.54 15.16 3.71
N ASN A 134 0.17 15.78 4.84
CA ASN A 134 -1.23 15.97 5.20
C ASN A 134 -1.99 16.95 4.29
N LYS A 135 -1.30 17.92 3.67
CA LYS A 135 -1.94 18.82 2.69
C LYS A 135 -2.22 18.11 1.38
N VAL A 136 -1.22 17.38 0.88
CA VAL A 136 -1.34 16.57 -0.34
C VAL A 136 -2.39 15.48 -0.15
N GLU A 137 -2.35 14.74 0.97
CA GLU A 137 -3.36 13.74 1.32
C GLU A 137 -4.78 14.34 1.28
N LYS A 138 -4.98 15.49 1.93
CA LYS A 138 -6.30 16.13 2.01
C LYS A 138 -6.82 16.60 0.64
N LEU A 139 -5.96 17.18 -0.20
CA LEU A 139 -6.37 17.61 -1.53
C LEU A 139 -6.67 16.41 -2.44
N CYS A 140 -5.81 15.39 -2.40
CA CYS A 140 -6.00 14.15 -3.14
C CYS A 140 -7.33 13.48 -2.76
N ASP A 141 -7.69 13.45 -1.47
CA ASP A 141 -8.96 12.86 -1.00
C ASP A 141 -10.18 13.57 -1.60
N LEU A 142 -10.14 14.90 -1.69
CA LEU A 142 -11.20 15.68 -2.36
C LEU A 142 -11.28 15.43 -3.87
N CYS A 143 -10.21 14.91 -4.48
CA CYS A 143 -10.15 14.51 -5.89
C CYS A 143 -10.38 13.00 -6.11
N ASN A 144 -10.82 12.27 -5.09
CA ASN A 144 -10.95 10.80 -5.08
C ASN A 144 -9.64 10.03 -5.35
N ILE A 145 -8.50 10.62 -4.98
CA ILE A 145 -7.20 9.95 -4.97
C ILE A 145 -6.87 9.60 -3.51
N THR A 146 -7.13 8.36 -3.11
CA THR A 146 -6.86 7.93 -1.73
C THR A 146 -5.39 7.54 -1.55
N VAL A 147 -4.65 8.33 -0.78
CA VAL A 147 -3.26 8.06 -0.35
C VAL A 147 -3.13 8.25 1.17
N ASN A 148 -1.97 7.95 1.74
CA ASN A 148 -1.69 8.29 3.13
C ASN A 148 -0.44 9.17 3.27
N LYS A 149 -0.52 10.21 4.09
CA LYS A 149 0.64 10.93 4.62
C LYS A 149 1.51 9.95 5.39
N ASN A 150 2.82 10.05 5.22
CA ASN A 150 3.76 9.10 5.76
C ASN A 150 5.04 9.81 6.19
N ALA A 151 5.57 9.42 7.35
CA ALA A 151 6.86 9.90 7.80
C ALA A 151 7.96 9.55 6.79
N VAL A 152 8.87 10.48 6.58
CA VAL A 152 10.16 10.28 5.91
C VAL A 152 11.30 10.49 6.92
N PHE A 153 12.51 10.07 6.58
CA PHE A 153 13.64 10.16 7.50
C PHE A 153 13.86 11.59 8.00
N GLY A 154 13.89 11.76 9.33
CA GLY A 154 14.06 13.05 9.99
C GLY A 154 12.77 13.78 10.37
N ASP A 155 11.59 13.23 10.06
CA ASP A 155 10.33 13.81 10.53
C ASP A 155 10.15 13.65 12.04
N SER A 156 9.68 14.71 12.69
CA SER A 156 9.29 14.72 14.11
C SER A 156 7.77 14.76 14.33
N SER A 157 6.99 15.15 13.32
CA SER A 157 5.54 15.33 13.41
C SER A 157 4.79 14.16 12.77
N ALA A 158 3.97 13.46 13.56
CA ALA A 158 3.05 12.45 13.05
C ALA A 158 1.82 13.08 12.35
N LEU A 159 1.43 14.31 12.74
CA LEU A 159 0.26 15.00 12.17
C LEU A 159 0.54 15.62 10.80
N ALA A 160 1.77 16.12 10.61
CA ALA A 160 2.21 16.76 9.37
C ALA A 160 3.58 16.21 8.96
N PRO A 161 3.66 14.92 8.58
CA PRO A 161 4.90 14.33 8.10
C PRO A 161 5.27 14.91 6.73
N GLY A 162 6.53 14.73 6.33
CA GLY A 162 7.11 15.27 5.11
C GLY A 162 6.82 14.49 3.83
N GLY A 163 6.14 13.34 3.89
CA GLY A 163 5.93 12.51 2.71
C GLY A 163 4.53 11.92 2.55
N VAL A 164 4.35 11.24 1.42
CA VAL A 164 3.17 10.42 1.09
C VAL A 164 3.62 9.05 0.61
N ARG A 165 2.85 8.01 0.96
CA ARG A 165 3.11 6.63 0.55
C ARG A 165 2.04 6.17 -0.42
N ILE A 166 2.47 5.61 -1.55
CA ILE A 166 1.58 5.19 -2.64
C ILE A 166 1.90 3.75 -2.99
N GLY A 167 0.87 2.90 -3.17
CA GLY A 167 1.03 1.48 -3.45
C GLY A 167 0.23 1.03 -4.67
N ALA A 168 0.78 0.08 -5.42
CA ALA A 168 0.18 -0.49 -6.61
C ALA A 168 -0.86 -1.63 -6.45
N PRO A 169 -0.96 -2.40 -5.34
CA PRO A 169 -1.77 -3.63 -5.30
C PRO A 169 -3.26 -3.47 -5.66
N ALA A 170 -3.92 -2.44 -5.14
CA ALA A 170 -5.37 -2.28 -5.30
C ALA A 170 -5.74 -2.00 -6.76
N MET A 171 -5.09 -1.01 -7.37
CA MET A 171 -5.35 -0.64 -8.76
C MET A 171 -4.89 -1.72 -9.74
N THR A 172 -3.77 -2.39 -9.47
CA THR A 172 -3.36 -3.55 -10.28
C THR A 172 -4.37 -4.69 -10.23
N SER A 173 -5.08 -4.87 -9.10
CA SER A 173 -6.14 -5.89 -8.99
C SER A 173 -7.38 -5.56 -9.84
N ARG A 174 -7.53 -4.31 -10.29
CA ARG A 174 -8.55 -3.88 -11.26
C ARG A 174 -8.09 -3.99 -12.72
N GLY A 175 -6.89 -4.53 -12.95
CA GLY A 175 -6.34 -4.75 -14.30
C GLY A 175 -5.45 -3.63 -14.82
N LEU A 176 -5.13 -2.60 -14.02
CA LEU A 176 -4.25 -1.53 -14.45
C LEU A 176 -2.82 -2.04 -14.70
N VAL A 177 -2.21 -1.53 -15.76
CA VAL A 177 -0.82 -1.81 -16.18
C VAL A 177 0.03 -0.53 -16.17
N GLU A 178 1.28 -0.60 -16.65
CA GLU A 178 2.28 0.45 -16.50
C GLU A 178 1.82 1.81 -17.02
N LYS A 179 1.25 1.86 -18.24
CA LYS A 179 0.71 3.09 -18.84
C LYS A 179 -0.38 3.74 -17.99
N ASP A 180 -1.17 2.93 -17.30
CA ASP A 180 -2.26 3.40 -16.44
C ASP A 180 -1.70 3.95 -15.13
N PHE A 181 -0.57 3.41 -14.67
CA PHE A 181 0.18 3.93 -13.52
C PHE A 181 0.97 5.20 -13.83
N GLU A 182 1.42 5.40 -15.07
CA GLU A 182 1.92 6.69 -15.55
C GLU A 182 0.82 7.75 -15.54
N GLN A 183 -0.41 7.39 -15.97
CA GLN A 183 -1.57 8.27 -15.87
C GLN A 183 -1.94 8.59 -14.41
N ILE A 184 -1.85 7.62 -13.49
CA ILE A 184 -1.97 7.88 -12.05
C ILE A 184 -0.87 8.85 -11.58
N GLY A 185 0.36 8.70 -12.09
CA GLY A 185 1.46 9.63 -11.85
C GLY A 185 1.15 11.05 -12.31
N GLU A 186 0.49 11.22 -13.46
CA GLU A 186 0.05 12.53 -13.95
C GLU A 186 -1.05 13.14 -13.07
N PHE A 187 -2.03 12.35 -12.60
CA PHE A 187 -3.03 12.85 -11.65
C PHE A 187 -2.41 13.29 -10.32
N LEU A 188 -1.43 12.53 -9.82
CA LEU A 188 -0.67 12.90 -8.62
C LEU A 188 0.16 14.18 -8.84
N HIS A 189 0.78 14.31 -10.01
CA HIS A 189 1.50 15.53 -10.40
C HIS A 189 0.56 16.74 -10.40
N ARG A 190 -0.60 16.64 -11.05
CA ARG A 190 -1.65 17.68 -11.03
C ARG A 190 -2.09 18.03 -9.61
N ALA A 191 -2.36 17.04 -8.77
CA ALA A 191 -2.76 17.25 -7.38
C ALA A 191 -1.70 18.00 -6.56
N VAL A 192 -0.41 17.65 -6.71
CA VAL A 192 0.68 18.35 -6.02
C VAL A 192 0.86 19.77 -6.53
N THR A 193 0.75 20.00 -7.85
CA THR A 193 0.78 21.35 -8.43
C THR A 193 -0.33 22.22 -7.87
N LEU A 194 -1.58 21.72 -7.82
CA LEU A 194 -2.70 22.45 -7.19
C LEU A 194 -2.46 22.70 -5.69
N THR A 195 -1.84 21.74 -4.99
CA THR A 195 -1.47 21.92 -3.58
C THR A 195 -0.47 23.06 -3.42
N LEU A 196 0.51 23.18 -4.32
CA LEU A 196 1.48 24.28 -4.33
C LEU A 196 0.81 25.62 -4.62
N ASP A 197 -0.10 25.67 -5.60
CA ASP A 197 -0.82 26.89 -5.97
C ASP A 197 -1.67 27.41 -4.82
N ILE A 198 -2.44 26.53 -4.17
CA ILE A 198 -3.22 26.88 -2.98
C ILE A 198 -2.31 27.35 -1.84
N GLN A 199 -1.19 26.68 -1.61
CA GLN A 199 -0.22 27.12 -0.59
C GLN A 199 0.39 28.49 -0.92
N LYS A 200 0.61 28.79 -2.20
CA LYS A 200 1.14 30.07 -2.66
C LYS A 200 0.13 31.20 -2.49
N GLU A 201 -1.14 30.95 -2.78
CA GLU A 201 -2.22 31.94 -2.67
C GLU A 201 -2.65 32.18 -1.20
N TYR A 202 -2.90 31.11 -0.44
CA TYR A 202 -3.48 31.19 0.90
C TYR A 202 -2.45 31.06 2.04
N GLY A 203 -1.24 30.59 1.74
CA GLY A 203 -0.15 30.45 2.71
C GLY A 203 0.01 29.04 3.31
N LYS A 204 1.02 28.91 4.17
CA LYS A 204 1.46 27.62 4.72
C LYS A 204 0.64 27.12 5.92
N LEU A 205 -0.04 27.98 6.65
CA LEU A 205 -0.84 27.54 7.80
C LEU A 205 -2.01 26.69 7.31
N LEU A 206 -2.25 25.53 7.92
CA LEU A 206 -3.29 24.61 7.47
C LEU A 206 -4.68 25.24 7.46
N LYS A 207 -4.97 26.13 8.43
CA LYS A 207 -6.22 26.88 8.50
C LYS A 207 -6.45 27.74 7.24
N ASP A 208 -5.40 28.40 6.75
CA ASP A 208 -5.50 29.26 5.58
C ASP A 208 -5.48 28.44 4.29
N PHE A 209 -4.61 27.43 4.20
CA PHE A 209 -4.60 26.46 3.10
C PHE A 209 -5.99 25.86 2.84
N ASN A 210 -6.74 25.53 3.90
CA ASN A 210 -8.09 24.97 3.79
C ASN A 210 -9.09 25.88 3.06
N LYS A 211 -8.87 27.21 3.02
CA LYS A 211 -9.77 28.14 2.33
C LYS A 211 -9.74 27.91 0.81
N GLY A 212 -8.57 27.61 0.24
CA GLY A 212 -8.42 27.35 -1.20
C GLY A 212 -8.92 25.97 -1.66
N LEU A 213 -9.39 25.12 -0.73
CA LEU A 213 -10.03 23.83 -1.05
C LEU A 213 -11.53 23.99 -1.38
N VAL A 214 -12.12 25.14 -1.08
CA VAL A 214 -13.57 25.40 -1.24
C VAL A 214 -13.81 26.06 -2.60
N ASN A 215 -14.81 25.57 -3.35
CA ASN A 215 -15.21 26.09 -4.66
C ASN A 215 -14.04 26.22 -5.66
N ASN A 216 -13.08 25.29 -5.59
CA ASN A 216 -11.90 25.30 -6.45
C ASN A 216 -12.19 24.51 -7.74
N LYS A 217 -12.37 25.23 -8.84
CA LYS A 217 -12.75 24.62 -10.13
C LYS A 217 -11.73 23.60 -10.64
N ALA A 218 -10.43 23.86 -10.46
CA ALA A 218 -9.39 22.94 -10.90
C ALA A 218 -9.37 21.63 -10.09
N LEU A 219 -9.78 21.69 -8.83
CA LEU A 219 -9.98 20.51 -7.99
C LEU A 219 -11.17 19.66 -8.50
N GLU A 220 -12.29 20.31 -8.80
CA GLU A 220 -13.47 19.65 -9.38
C GLU A 220 -13.15 18.99 -10.73
N ASP A 221 -12.38 19.66 -11.59
CA ASP A 221 -12.00 19.12 -12.89
C ASP A 221 -11.04 17.93 -12.74
N LEU A 222 -10.08 18.00 -11.81
CA LEU A 222 -9.21 16.86 -11.49
C LEU A 222 -10.02 15.68 -10.94
N LYS A 223 -10.99 15.93 -10.05
CA LYS A 223 -11.89 14.90 -9.54
C LYS A 223 -12.65 14.21 -10.66
N ALA A 224 -13.25 14.98 -11.57
CA ALA A 224 -14.01 14.43 -12.69
C ALA A 224 -13.15 13.56 -13.62
N ASP A 225 -11.91 13.99 -13.90
CA ASP A 225 -10.98 13.20 -14.71
C ASP A 225 -10.58 11.88 -14.02
N VAL A 226 -10.33 11.93 -12.71
CA VAL A 226 -9.99 10.74 -11.90
C VAL A 226 -11.15 9.74 -11.86
N GLU A 227 -12.38 10.22 -11.62
CA GLU A 227 -13.59 9.39 -11.63
C GLU A 227 -13.79 8.73 -13.01
N LYS A 228 -13.70 9.52 -14.09
CA LYS A 228 -13.83 9.03 -15.46
C LYS A 228 -12.80 7.97 -15.80
N PHE A 229 -11.53 8.20 -15.44
CA PHE A 229 -10.47 7.21 -15.64
C PHE A 229 -10.76 5.94 -14.84
N SER A 230 -11.09 6.07 -13.56
CA SER A 230 -11.38 4.94 -12.66
C SER A 230 -12.57 4.10 -13.12
N ALA A 231 -13.60 4.71 -13.70
CA ALA A 231 -14.80 4.02 -14.19
C ALA A 231 -14.54 3.11 -15.41
N SER A 232 -13.40 3.28 -16.09
CA SER A 232 -13.04 2.47 -17.28
C SER A 232 -12.50 1.07 -16.97
N PHE A 233 -12.37 0.71 -15.69
CA PHE A 233 -11.80 -0.56 -15.23
C PHE A 233 -12.79 -1.42 -14.46
N ASP A 234 -12.64 -2.74 -14.55
CA ASP A 234 -13.42 -3.70 -13.78
C ASP A 234 -13.21 -3.57 -12.27
N MET A 235 -14.09 -4.21 -11.49
CA MET A 235 -14.00 -4.23 -10.04
C MET A 235 -14.19 -5.66 -9.50
N PRO A 236 -13.20 -6.24 -8.82
CA PRO A 236 -13.37 -7.54 -8.17
C PRO A 236 -14.23 -7.42 -6.90
N GLY A 237 -15.01 -8.46 -6.60
CA GLY A 237 -15.76 -8.60 -5.35
C GLY A 237 -17.24 -8.26 -5.43
N PHE A 238 -17.68 -7.52 -6.45
CA PHE A 238 -19.10 -7.24 -6.72
C PHE A 238 -19.31 -6.87 -8.20
N LEU A 239 -20.55 -6.91 -8.68
CA LEU A 239 -20.92 -6.54 -10.04
C LEU A 239 -21.30 -5.05 -10.10
N VAL A 240 -20.52 -4.25 -10.85
CA VAL A 240 -20.76 -2.80 -11.01
C VAL A 240 -22.15 -2.51 -11.60
N SER A 241 -22.63 -3.37 -12.50
CA SER A 241 -23.96 -3.27 -13.12
C SER A 241 -25.13 -3.34 -12.14
N GLU A 242 -24.91 -3.94 -10.96
CA GLU A 242 -25.91 -4.16 -9.91
C GLU A 242 -25.83 -3.13 -8.78
N LEU A 243 -24.91 -2.16 -8.86
CA LEU A 243 -24.80 -1.12 -7.86
C LEU A 243 -26.00 -0.17 -7.88
N LYS A 244 -26.35 0.29 -6.67
CA LYS A 244 -27.39 1.30 -6.44
C LYS A 244 -27.04 2.66 -7.07
N TYR A 245 -25.76 3.04 -7.04
CA TYR A 245 -25.26 4.31 -7.59
C TYR A 245 -24.38 4.00 -8.80
N LYS A 246 -24.75 4.55 -9.96
CA LYS A 246 -24.10 4.30 -11.26
C LYS A 246 -23.52 5.56 -11.88
N ASP A 247 -23.87 6.72 -11.31
CA ASP A 247 -23.42 8.05 -11.70
C ASP A 247 -22.19 8.45 -10.88
#